data_AF-A7HC58-F1
#
_entry.id   AF-A7HC58-F1
#
_cell.length_a   1.000
_cell.length_b   1.000
_cell.length_c   1.000
_cell.angle_alpha   90.00
_cell.angle_beta   90.00
_cell.angle_gamma   90.00
#
_symmetry.space_group_name_H-M   'P 1'
#
loop_
_entity.id
_entity.type
_entity.pdbx_description
1 polymer ?
#
loop_
_entity_poly.entity_id
_entity_poly.type
_entity_poly.pdbx_seq_one_letter_code
_entity_poly.pdbx_strand_id
1 'polypeptide(L)'
;MKKLFLVAVPVGLAVLAMVFLTSSARERGDAYEAQLERARLKRDFSERAGAARTIPSDRLPEWRDEIAALSRWYFDELQAIRNRHPGEPVRPNAVEAAASDRKSKLDAGARAQLEDFQRFADGRLALLREGRYAPVQSMIAEGLRLDLVAVETGSPPEGGAPGLRIDFALWGAPRFLEREKGGERTTVVRSVVPVSFKRLAFHFIGADGKPYGEMSGGGEPYQKLADPERFADDFPPGVLFGTWYVELFPREATEVRLEIQADVRGASGAVRPATFLAQLPVPDGWKLPPGAVFQAEVREAAAALQ
;
A
#
# COMPACT_ATOMS: atom_id res chain seq x y z
N MET A 1 -53.59 36.87 24.23
CA MET A 1 -52.29 36.61 23.58
C MET A 1 -51.36 35.70 24.39
N LYS A 2 -51.12 35.92 25.69
CA LYS A 2 -50.23 35.05 26.51
C LYS A 2 -50.58 33.54 26.51
N LYS A 3 -51.86 33.17 26.49
CA LYS A 3 -52.29 31.74 26.50
C LYS A 3 -52.05 31.00 25.17
N LEU A 4 -52.08 31.71 24.02
CA LEU A 4 -51.76 31.13 22.70
C LEU A 4 -50.26 30.89 22.55
N PHE A 5 -49.42 31.81 23.05
CA PHE A 5 -47.96 31.65 23.07
C PHE A 5 -47.49 30.47 23.93
N LEU A 6 -48.15 30.24 25.08
CA LEU A 6 -47.85 29.14 26.01
C LEU A 6 -48.13 27.74 25.44
N VAL A 7 -48.98 27.63 24.40
CA VAL A 7 -49.30 26.35 23.74
C VAL A 7 -48.60 26.24 22.38
N ALA A 8 -48.46 27.34 21.64
CA ALA A 8 -47.83 27.32 20.32
C ALA A 8 -46.31 27.08 20.38
N VAL A 9 -45.61 27.59 21.39
CA VAL A 9 -44.14 27.42 21.52
C VAL A 9 -43.74 25.97 21.82
N PRO A 10 -44.36 25.25 22.78
CA PRO A 10 -44.04 23.84 23.03
C PRO A 10 -44.38 22.93 21.84
N VAL A 11 -45.49 23.20 21.15
CA VAL A 11 -45.89 22.44 19.95
C VAL A 11 -44.91 22.70 18.80
N GLY A 12 -44.51 23.96 18.57
CA GLY A 12 -43.50 24.30 17.57
C GLY A 12 -42.14 23.65 17.86
N LEU A 13 -41.71 23.63 19.13
CA LEU A 13 -40.49 22.94 19.56
C LEU A 13 -40.60 21.42 19.39
N ALA A 14 -41.75 20.82 19.69
CA ALA A 14 -41.97 19.38 19.50
C ALA A 14 -41.93 18.99 18.02
N VAL A 15 -42.53 19.80 17.12
CA VAL A 15 -42.47 19.57 15.67
C VAL A 15 -41.03 19.74 15.16
N LEU A 16 -40.30 20.77 15.60
CA LEU A 16 -38.89 20.96 15.25
C LEU A 16 -38.01 19.80 15.74
N ALA A 17 -38.22 19.35 16.99
CA ALA A 17 -37.51 18.20 17.53
C ALA A 17 -37.82 16.93 16.75
N MET A 18 -39.08 16.70 16.37
CA MET A 18 -39.48 15.54 15.56
C MET A 18 -38.86 15.58 14.16
N VAL A 19 -38.87 16.75 13.49
CA VAL A 19 -38.21 16.95 12.20
C VAL A 19 -36.71 16.65 12.33
N PHE A 20 -36.04 17.20 13.34
CA PHE A 20 -34.61 16.97 13.60
C PHE A 20 -34.28 15.49 13.89
N LEU A 21 -35.11 14.80 14.67
CA LEU A 21 -34.95 13.37 14.95
C LEU A 21 -35.14 12.53 13.67
N THR A 22 -36.11 12.87 12.83
CA THR A 22 -36.33 12.15 11.57
C THR A 22 -35.25 12.42 10.53
N SER A 23 -34.73 13.65 10.44
CA SER A 23 -33.62 13.98 9.53
C SER A 23 -32.33 13.28 9.98
N SER A 24 -31.98 13.35 11.26
CA SER A 24 -30.80 12.67 11.80
C SER A 24 -30.89 11.14 11.71
N ALA A 25 -32.08 10.55 11.84
CA ALA A 25 -32.27 9.12 11.62
C ALA A 25 -32.09 8.72 10.15
N ARG A 26 -32.58 9.54 9.21
CA ARG A 26 -32.40 9.33 7.76
C ARG A 26 -30.94 9.48 7.33
N GLU A 27 -30.25 10.51 7.80
CA GLU A 27 -28.82 10.73 7.54
C GLU A 27 -27.96 9.56 8.05
N ARG A 28 -28.26 9.05 9.25
CA ARG A 28 -27.59 7.85 9.77
C ARG A 28 -27.89 6.61 8.92
N GLY A 29 -29.15 6.44 8.50
CA GLY A 29 -29.55 5.36 7.60
C GLY A 29 -28.78 5.37 6.29
N ASP A 30 -28.75 6.53 5.63
CA ASP A 30 -28.01 6.76 4.38
C ASP A 30 -26.51 6.47 4.53
N ALA A 31 -25.90 6.93 5.63
CA ALA A 31 -24.50 6.65 5.92
C ALA A 31 -24.22 5.14 6.13
N TYR A 32 -25.12 4.40 6.78
CA TYR A 32 -24.96 2.94 6.94
C TYR A 32 -25.14 2.18 5.62
N GLU A 33 -26.08 2.62 4.77
CA GLU A 33 -26.26 2.04 3.44
C GLU A 33 -25.02 2.27 2.56
N ALA A 34 -24.50 3.50 2.54
CA ALA A 34 -23.27 3.83 1.83
C ALA A 34 -22.07 2.98 2.30
N GLN A 35 -21.93 2.79 3.62
CA GLN A 35 -20.89 1.93 4.21
C GLN A 35 -21.03 0.48 3.78
N LEU A 36 -22.27 -0.05 3.74
CA LEU A 36 -22.53 -1.41 3.33
C LEU A 36 -22.24 -1.61 1.84
N GLU A 37 -22.61 -0.67 0.98
CA GLU A 37 -22.28 -0.70 -0.45
C GLU A 37 -20.77 -0.66 -0.68
N ARG A 38 -20.05 0.24 0.01
CA ARG A 38 -18.57 0.30 -0.03
C ARG A 38 -17.93 -1.02 0.40
N ALA A 39 -18.43 -1.63 1.48
CA ALA A 39 -17.92 -2.91 1.98
C ALA A 39 -18.13 -4.04 0.96
N ARG A 40 -19.29 -4.07 0.30
CA ARG A 40 -19.56 -5.03 -0.80
C ARG A 40 -18.61 -4.78 -1.98
N LEU A 41 -18.44 -3.53 -2.39
CA LEU A 41 -17.53 -3.17 -3.48
C LEU A 41 -16.08 -3.60 -3.19
N LYS A 42 -15.59 -3.38 -1.95
CA LYS A 42 -14.26 -3.82 -1.51
C LYS A 42 -14.10 -5.34 -1.54
N ARG A 43 -15.13 -6.08 -1.13
CA ARG A 43 -15.14 -7.55 -1.24
C ARG A 43 -15.07 -7.98 -2.71
N ASP A 44 -15.94 -7.43 -3.55
CA ASP A 44 -16.01 -7.78 -4.97
C ASP A 44 -14.70 -7.41 -5.70
N PHE A 45 -14.06 -6.29 -5.33
CA PHE A 45 -12.70 -5.96 -5.78
C PHE A 45 -11.69 -7.03 -5.37
N SER A 46 -11.70 -7.45 -4.10
CA SER A 46 -10.76 -8.44 -3.58
C SER A 46 -10.89 -9.80 -4.29
N GLU A 47 -12.11 -10.21 -4.62
CA GLU A 47 -12.39 -11.43 -5.39
C GLU A 47 -11.85 -11.32 -6.82
N ARG A 48 -12.14 -10.22 -7.53
CA ARG A 48 -11.65 -9.97 -8.90
C ARG A 48 -10.13 -9.82 -8.95
N ALA A 49 -9.54 -9.08 -8.00
CA ALA A 49 -8.10 -8.97 -7.84
C ALA A 49 -7.47 -10.34 -7.54
N GLY A 50 -8.17 -11.19 -6.78
CA GLY A 50 -7.80 -12.59 -6.55
C GLY A 50 -7.63 -13.35 -7.85
N ALA A 51 -8.60 -13.25 -8.77
CA ALA A 51 -8.52 -13.88 -10.10
C ALA A 51 -7.43 -13.26 -10.96
N ALA A 52 -7.34 -11.92 -11.05
CA ALA A 52 -6.35 -11.22 -11.87
C ALA A 52 -4.91 -11.57 -11.48
N ARG A 53 -4.63 -11.77 -10.18
CA ARG A 53 -3.28 -12.13 -9.69
C ARG A 53 -2.78 -13.49 -10.21
N THR A 54 -3.66 -14.34 -10.72
CA THR A 54 -3.29 -15.63 -11.33
C THR A 54 -2.71 -15.49 -12.73
N ILE A 55 -2.82 -14.30 -13.35
CA ILE A 55 -2.09 -13.99 -14.59
C ILE A 55 -0.60 -14.26 -14.31
N PRO A 56 0.09 -15.06 -15.12
CA PRO A 56 1.52 -15.32 -15.01
C PRO A 56 2.40 -14.06 -15.05
N SER A 57 3.59 -14.11 -14.44
CA SER A 57 4.51 -12.97 -14.37
C SER A 57 5.12 -12.57 -15.73
N ASP A 58 5.22 -13.52 -16.67
CA ASP A 58 5.69 -13.29 -18.05
C ASP A 58 4.62 -12.62 -18.94
N ARG A 59 3.34 -12.67 -18.54
CA ARG A 59 2.23 -11.94 -19.18
C ARG A 59 2.00 -10.56 -18.54
N LEU A 60 3.09 -9.81 -18.38
CA LEU A 60 3.07 -8.49 -17.74
C LEU A 60 2.12 -7.47 -18.41
N PRO A 61 2.03 -7.37 -19.76
CA PRO A 61 1.06 -6.47 -20.40
C PRO A 61 -0.39 -6.78 -20.03
N GLU A 62 -0.76 -8.06 -20.02
CA GLU A 62 -2.11 -8.51 -19.63
C GLU A 62 -2.41 -8.19 -18.16
N TRP A 63 -1.44 -8.39 -17.27
CA TRP A 63 -1.56 -7.98 -15.86
C TRP A 63 -1.81 -6.48 -15.71
N ARG A 64 -1.07 -5.65 -16.45
CA ARG A 64 -1.22 -4.18 -16.44
C ARG A 64 -2.60 -3.75 -16.91
N ASP A 65 -3.08 -4.35 -18.00
CA ASP A 65 -4.40 -4.03 -18.55
C ASP A 65 -5.53 -4.43 -17.58
N GLU A 66 -5.44 -5.63 -17.00
CA GLU A 66 -6.44 -6.14 -16.06
C GLU A 66 -6.49 -5.30 -14.79
N ILE A 67 -5.34 -4.97 -14.19
CA ILE A 67 -5.33 -4.17 -12.95
C ILE A 67 -5.77 -2.73 -13.19
N ALA A 68 -5.48 -2.16 -14.36
CA ALA A 68 -5.97 -0.84 -14.75
C ALA A 68 -7.49 -0.84 -14.97
N ALA A 69 -8.03 -1.85 -15.65
CA ALA A 69 -9.46 -2.02 -15.85
C ALA A 69 -10.20 -2.23 -14.51
N LEU A 70 -9.65 -3.08 -13.64
CA LEU A 70 -10.19 -3.35 -12.32
C LEU A 70 -10.18 -2.09 -11.43
N SER A 71 -9.08 -1.34 -11.45
CA SER A 71 -8.96 -0.07 -10.70
C SER A 71 -9.99 0.95 -11.19
N ARG A 72 -10.12 1.13 -12.51
CA ARG A 72 -11.11 2.04 -13.11
C ARG A 72 -12.52 1.70 -12.67
N TRP A 73 -12.93 0.44 -12.85
CA TRP A 73 -14.25 -0.04 -12.42
C TRP A 73 -14.51 0.27 -10.94
N TYR A 74 -13.54 0.02 -10.07
CA TYR A 74 -13.70 0.26 -8.65
C TYR A 74 -13.92 1.74 -8.31
N PHE A 75 -13.16 2.65 -8.93
CA PHE A 75 -13.33 4.08 -8.69
C PHE A 75 -14.62 4.64 -9.31
N ASP A 76 -15.05 4.10 -10.45
CA ASP A 76 -16.34 4.45 -11.06
C ASP A 76 -17.51 4.04 -10.14
N GLU A 77 -17.45 2.82 -9.58
CA GLU A 77 -18.45 2.35 -8.61
C GLU A 77 -18.42 3.14 -7.30
N LEU A 78 -17.24 3.49 -6.77
CA LEU A 78 -17.12 4.37 -5.62
C LEU A 78 -17.77 5.73 -5.87
N GLN A 79 -17.58 6.29 -7.07
CA GLN A 79 -18.21 7.55 -7.44
C GLN A 79 -19.73 7.39 -7.58
N ALA A 80 -20.21 6.27 -8.11
CA ALA A 80 -21.63 5.96 -8.19
C ALA A 80 -22.28 5.85 -6.80
N ILE A 81 -21.61 5.21 -5.83
CA ILE A 81 -22.04 5.15 -4.43
C ILE A 81 -22.14 6.56 -3.85
N ARG A 82 -21.11 7.41 -4.04
CA ARG A 82 -21.13 8.81 -3.58
C ARG A 82 -22.28 9.62 -4.16
N ASN A 83 -22.57 9.42 -5.44
CA ASN A 83 -23.67 10.11 -6.10
C ASN A 83 -25.04 9.65 -5.57
N ARG A 84 -25.18 8.39 -5.14
CA ARG A 84 -26.41 7.87 -4.50
C ARG A 84 -26.57 8.35 -3.05
N HIS A 85 -25.46 8.53 -2.34
CA HIS A 85 -25.42 8.91 -0.93
C HIS A 85 -24.67 10.24 -0.70
N PRO A 86 -25.21 11.38 -1.19
CA PRO A 86 -24.54 12.68 -1.08
C PRO A 86 -24.47 13.19 0.38
N GLY A 87 -25.24 12.60 1.29
CA GLY A 87 -25.22 12.91 2.73
C GLY A 87 -24.16 12.15 3.52
N GLU A 88 -23.42 11.20 2.90
CA GLU A 88 -22.32 10.49 3.58
C GLU A 88 -21.24 11.51 3.99
N PRO A 89 -20.92 11.64 5.30
CA PRO A 89 -19.88 12.56 5.72
C PRO A 89 -18.53 12.14 5.16
N VAL A 90 -17.74 13.13 4.71
CA VAL A 90 -16.36 12.88 4.30
C VAL A 90 -15.60 12.30 5.49
N ARG A 91 -15.00 11.13 5.29
CA ARG A 91 -14.21 10.50 6.34
C ARG A 91 -12.91 11.26 6.55
N PRO A 92 -12.50 11.49 7.80
CA PRO A 92 -11.24 12.16 8.08
C PRO A 92 -10.08 11.32 7.53
N ASN A 93 -9.04 11.99 7.04
CA ASN A 93 -7.78 11.32 6.72
C ASN A 93 -7.08 10.84 8.02
N ALA A 94 -5.99 10.07 7.90
CA ALA A 94 -5.34 9.49 9.07
C ALA A 94 -4.84 10.55 10.07
N VAL A 95 -4.42 11.72 9.58
CA VAL A 95 -3.92 12.83 10.40
C VAL A 95 -5.06 13.46 11.21
N GLU A 96 -6.19 13.72 10.56
CA GLU A 96 -7.41 14.26 11.18
C GLU A 96 -7.99 13.29 12.19
N ALA A 97 -8.08 12.00 11.83
CA ALA A 97 -8.55 10.95 12.72
C ALA A 97 -7.67 10.87 13.98
N ALA A 98 -6.34 10.82 13.81
CA ALA A 98 -5.41 10.77 14.94
C ALA A 98 -5.45 12.03 15.83
N ALA A 99 -5.69 13.20 15.24
CA ALA A 99 -5.85 14.45 15.98
C ALA A 99 -7.16 14.49 16.80
N SER A 100 -8.21 13.84 16.30
CA SER A 100 -9.51 13.76 16.99
C SER A 100 -9.54 12.70 18.11
N ASP A 101 -8.82 11.59 17.95
CA ASP A 101 -8.81 10.47 18.90
C ASP A 101 -7.90 10.70 20.11
N ARG A 102 -6.78 11.42 19.94
CA ARG A 102 -5.85 11.68 21.03
C ARG A 102 -6.30 12.90 21.83
N LYS A 103 -6.83 12.66 23.05
CA LYS A 103 -7.13 13.70 24.06
C LYS A 103 -5.93 14.62 24.39
N SER A 104 -4.71 14.24 24.02
CA SER A 104 -3.49 15.06 24.07
C SER A 104 -2.97 15.35 22.67
N LYS A 105 -2.49 16.57 22.41
CA LYS A 105 -1.87 16.96 21.12
C LYS A 105 -0.85 15.91 20.67
N LEU A 106 -0.94 15.49 19.41
CA LEU A 106 0.12 14.74 18.72
C LEU A 106 1.45 15.48 18.88
N ASP A 107 2.50 14.76 19.24
CA ASP A 107 3.85 15.31 19.20
C ASP A 107 4.24 15.62 17.74
N ALA A 108 5.15 16.58 17.56
CA ALA A 108 5.51 17.07 16.23
C ALA A 108 6.16 15.99 15.35
N GLY A 109 6.93 15.07 15.95
CA GLY A 109 7.59 13.97 15.23
C GLY A 109 6.59 12.94 14.71
N ALA A 110 5.68 12.47 15.56
CA ALA A 110 4.62 11.55 15.16
C ALA A 110 3.67 12.17 14.13
N ARG A 111 3.40 13.48 14.25
CA ARG A 111 2.62 14.21 13.25
C ARG A 111 3.33 14.24 11.90
N ALA A 112 4.62 14.61 11.86
CA ALA A 112 5.40 14.65 10.63
C ALA A 112 5.49 13.27 9.96
N GLN A 113 5.69 12.21 10.75
CA GLN A 113 5.69 10.84 10.24
C GLN A 113 4.33 10.46 9.64
N LEU A 114 3.23 10.81 10.33
CA LEU A 114 1.88 10.50 9.86
C LEU A 114 1.53 11.26 8.57
N GLU A 115 1.92 12.54 8.49
CA GLU A 115 1.78 13.36 7.28
C GLU A 115 2.61 12.79 6.12
N ASP A 116 3.80 12.26 6.39
CA ASP A 116 4.62 11.61 5.38
C ASP A 116 3.96 10.35 4.80
N PHE A 117 3.47 9.46 5.67
CA PHE A 117 2.71 8.30 5.23
C PHE A 117 1.39 8.66 4.53
N GLN A 118 0.72 9.74 4.95
CA GLN A 118 -0.48 10.22 4.26
C GLN A 118 -0.14 10.66 2.83
N ARG A 119 0.91 11.47 2.63
CA ARG A 119 1.36 11.87 1.29
C ARG A 119 1.74 10.67 0.44
N PHE A 120 2.42 9.69 1.03
CA PHE A 120 2.77 8.45 0.35
C PHE A 120 1.52 7.70 -0.10
N ALA A 121 0.54 7.52 0.79
CA ALA A 121 -0.74 6.87 0.47
C ALA A 121 -1.50 7.62 -0.62
N ASP A 122 -1.62 8.95 -0.53
CA ASP A 122 -2.31 9.77 -1.54
C ASP A 122 -1.67 9.61 -2.93
N GLY A 123 -0.33 9.56 -3.00
CA GLY A 123 0.40 9.30 -4.24
C GLY A 123 0.11 7.91 -4.82
N ARG A 124 0.04 6.86 -3.99
CA ARG A 124 -0.30 5.51 -4.45
C ARG A 124 -1.78 5.35 -4.83
N LEU A 125 -2.66 6.07 -4.14
CA LEU A 125 -4.08 6.12 -4.50
C LEU A 125 -4.27 6.80 -5.86
N ALA A 126 -3.60 7.93 -6.08
CA ALA A 126 -3.62 8.65 -7.36
C ALA A 126 -3.08 7.77 -8.50
N LEU A 127 -1.98 7.04 -8.28
CA LEU A 127 -1.43 6.10 -9.25
C LEU A 127 -2.47 5.08 -9.75
N LEU A 128 -3.25 4.48 -8.82
CA LEU A 128 -4.29 3.52 -9.15
C LEU A 128 -5.52 4.20 -9.79
N ARG A 129 -5.96 5.32 -9.22
CA ARG A 129 -7.15 6.06 -9.68
C ARG A 129 -6.99 6.60 -11.09
N GLU A 130 -5.82 7.10 -11.41
CA GLU A 130 -5.51 7.69 -12.72
C GLU A 130 -5.12 6.62 -13.75
N GLY A 131 -5.14 5.33 -13.38
CA GLY A 131 -4.76 4.24 -14.27
C GLY A 131 -3.29 4.27 -14.69
N ARG A 132 -2.42 4.91 -13.89
CA ARG A 132 -0.98 5.03 -14.15
C ARG A 132 -0.17 3.89 -13.54
N TYR A 133 -0.82 2.94 -12.88
CA TYR A 133 -0.17 1.75 -12.32
C TYR A 133 0.35 0.85 -13.46
N ALA A 134 1.66 0.90 -13.69
CA ALA A 134 2.32 0.18 -14.77
C ALA A 134 3.65 -0.41 -14.29
N PRO A 135 3.62 -1.52 -13.52
CA PRO A 135 4.83 -2.09 -12.94
C PRO A 135 5.83 -2.52 -13.99
N VAL A 136 7.11 -2.17 -13.80
CA VAL A 136 8.21 -2.47 -14.72
C VAL A 136 8.57 -3.95 -14.75
N GLN A 137 8.34 -4.65 -13.63
CA GLN A 137 8.53 -6.09 -13.50
C GLN A 137 7.53 -6.64 -12.49
N SER A 138 7.13 -7.89 -12.69
CA SER A 138 6.31 -8.63 -11.72
C SER A 138 6.90 -9.99 -11.41
N MET A 139 6.65 -10.47 -10.20
CA MET A 139 7.08 -11.76 -9.69
C MET A 139 5.91 -12.39 -8.91
N ILE A 140 5.84 -13.72 -8.91
CA ILE A 140 4.80 -14.47 -8.20
C ILE A 140 5.46 -15.52 -7.32
N ALA A 141 5.03 -15.62 -6.07
CA ALA A 141 5.46 -16.66 -5.13
C ALA A 141 4.38 -16.90 -4.07
N GLU A 142 4.09 -18.16 -3.74
CA GLU A 142 3.11 -18.55 -2.69
C GLU A 142 1.73 -17.87 -2.81
N GLY A 143 1.25 -17.67 -4.05
CA GLY A 143 -0.03 -17.00 -4.30
C GLY A 143 -0.03 -15.50 -4.03
N LEU A 144 1.15 -14.90 -3.85
CA LEU A 144 1.38 -13.45 -3.79
C LEU A 144 1.95 -12.97 -5.12
N ARG A 145 1.68 -11.72 -5.45
CA ARG A 145 2.27 -11.05 -6.61
C ARG A 145 3.01 -9.80 -6.15
N LEU A 146 4.31 -9.77 -6.40
CA LEU A 146 5.18 -8.64 -6.10
C LEU A 146 5.50 -7.91 -7.40
N ASP A 147 5.12 -6.65 -7.46
CA ASP A 147 5.31 -5.77 -8.59
C ASP A 147 6.37 -4.72 -8.25
N LEU A 148 7.40 -4.59 -9.08
CA LEU A 148 8.28 -3.42 -9.07
C LEU A 148 7.55 -2.33 -9.84
N VAL A 149 7.06 -1.32 -9.13
CA VAL A 149 6.25 -0.24 -9.69
C VAL A 149 7.14 0.76 -10.42
N ALA A 150 8.26 1.14 -9.79
CA ALA A 150 9.24 2.04 -10.38
C ALA A 150 10.64 1.71 -9.82
N VAL A 151 11.66 1.91 -10.65
CA VAL A 151 13.07 1.79 -10.26
C VAL A 151 13.80 3.00 -10.83
N GLU A 152 14.11 3.96 -9.97
CA GLU A 152 14.61 5.28 -10.34
C GLU A 152 15.79 5.67 -9.46
N THR A 153 16.66 6.55 -9.95
CA THR A 153 17.69 7.15 -9.09
C THR A 153 17.05 8.06 -8.06
N GLY A 154 17.45 7.96 -6.80
CA GLY A 154 16.95 8.81 -5.74
C GLY A 154 17.82 8.73 -4.49
N SER A 155 17.73 9.77 -3.66
CA SER A 155 18.40 9.79 -2.36
C SER A 155 17.43 9.34 -1.26
N PRO A 156 17.91 8.59 -0.26
CA PRO A 156 17.11 8.26 0.91
C PRO A 156 16.78 9.55 1.71
N PRO A 157 15.62 9.63 2.38
CA PRO A 157 15.18 10.84 3.07
C PRO A 157 16.10 11.30 4.21
N GLU A 158 16.87 10.39 4.81
CA GLU A 158 17.77 10.67 5.94
C GLU A 158 19.09 11.34 5.54
N GLY A 159 19.28 11.63 4.25
CA GLY A 159 20.54 12.15 3.74
C GLY A 159 21.55 11.02 3.58
N GLY A 160 21.72 10.57 2.34
CA GLY A 160 22.67 9.54 1.96
C GLY A 160 23.13 9.73 0.53
N ALA A 161 24.14 8.95 0.11
CA ALA A 161 24.58 8.95 -1.27
C ALA A 161 23.41 8.61 -2.21
N PRO A 162 23.35 9.22 -3.42
CA PRO A 162 22.36 8.84 -4.42
C PRO A 162 22.41 7.33 -4.69
N GLY A 163 21.24 6.70 -4.65
CA GLY A 163 21.08 5.27 -4.89
C GLY A 163 19.93 5.01 -5.85
N LEU A 164 19.46 3.77 -5.87
CA LEU A 164 18.22 3.38 -6.52
C LEU A 164 17.08 3.36 -5.52
N ARG A 165 16.03 4.12 -5.83
CA ARG A 165 14.72 4.00 -5.21
C ARG A 165 13.91 2.95 -5.98
N ILE A 166 13.52 1.89 -5.29
CA ILE A 166 12.68 0.81 -5.83
C ILE A 166 11.33 0.89 -5.13
N ASP A 167 10.33 1.40 -5.84
CA ASP A 167 8.94 1.36 -5.40
C ASP A 167 8.31 0.03 -5.77
N PHE A 168 7.57 -0.58 -4.85
CA PHE A 168 6.91 -1.85 -5.09
C PHE A 168 5.46 -1.88 -4.58
N ALA A 169 4.71 -2.83 -5.11
CA ALA A 169 3.40 -3.24 -4.62
C ALA A 169 3.38 -4.75 -4.40
N LEU A 170 2.87 -5.18 -3.24
CA LEU A 170 2.62 -6.58 -2.93
C LEU A 170 1.12 -6.83 -2.87
N TRP A 171 0.64 -7.69 -3.75
CA TRP A 171 -0.75 -8.06 -3.87
C TRP A 171 -1.04 -9.43 -3.26
N GLY A 172 -2.18 -9.55 -2.60
CA GLY A 172 -2.65 -10.81 -2.03
C GLY A 172 -2.13 -11.13 -0.63
N ALA A 173 -1.42 -10.20 0.00
CA ALA A 173 -1.03 -10.34 1.40
C ALA A 173 -2.29 -10.45 2.29
N PRO A 174 -2.36 -11.45 3.18
CA PRO A 174 -3.51 -11.61 4.05
C PRO A 174 -3.61 -10.45 5.03
N ARG A 175 -4.84 -10.13 5.42
CA ARG A 175 -5.16 -9.12 6.41
C ARG A 175 -5.90 -9.74 7.58
N PHE A 176 -5.46 -9.41 8.78
CA PHE A 176 -6.09 -9.84 10.01
C PHE A 176 -6.58 -8.63 10.79
N LEU A 177 -7.76 -8.78 11.39
CA LEU A 177 -8.24 -7.86 12.39
C LEU A 177 -7.85 -8.43 13.75
N GLU A 178 -6.77 -7.92 14.32
CA GLU A 178 -6.40 -8.23 15.69
C GLU A 178 -7.26 -7.37 16.63
N ARG A 179 -7.95 -8.02 17.56
CA ARG A 179 -8.71 -7.33 18.62
C ARG A 179 -7.84 -7.28 19.85
N GLU A 180 -7.25 -6.13 20.10
CA GLU A 180 -6.48 -5.89 21.31
C GLU A 180 -7.41 -5.32 22.40
N LYS A 181 -7.40 -5.93 23.59
CA LYS A 181 -8.12 -5.38 24.75
C LYS A 181 -7.35 -4.16 25.27
N GLY A 182 -7.75 -2.97 24.85
CA GLY A 182 -7.29 -1.71 25.43
C GLY A 182 -8.06 -1.40 26.72
N GLY A 183 -7.43 -1.65 27.87
CA GLY A 183 -7.99 -1.31 29.19
C GLY A 183 -9.40 -1.89 29.47
N GLU A 184 -10.07 -1.37 30.50
CA GLU A 184 -11.31 -1.96 31.05
C GLU A 184 -12.53 -1.93 30.10
N ARG A 185 -12.53 -1.13 29.02
CA ARG A 185 -13.72 -0.98 28.15
C ARG A 185 -13.48 -0.74 26.65
N THR A 186 -12.23 -0.71 26.16
CA THR A 186 -11.97 -0.33 24.76
C THR A 186 -11.30 -1.46 23.99
N THR A 187 -12.07 -2.22 23.22
CA THR A 187 -11.45 -3.17 22.27
C THR A 187 -10.96 -2.38 21.07
N VAL A 188 -9.64 -2.30 20.87
CA VAL A 188 -9.05 -1.70 19.68
C VAL A 188 -8.95 -2.79 18.63
N VAL A 189 -9.60 -2.58 17.48
CA VAL A 189 -9.45 -3.46 16.33
C VAL A 189 -8.33 -2.89 15.46
N ARG A 190 -7.22 -3.64 15.33
CA ARG A 190 -6.07 -3.27 14.51
C ARG A 190 -6.03 -4.16 13.28
N SER A 191 -5.96 -3.54 12.10
CA SER A 191 -5.60 -4.25 10.87
C SER A 191 -4.10 -4.55 10.90
N VAL A 192 -3.75 -5.82 10.74
CA VAL A 192 -2.37 -6.31 10.69
C VAL A 192 -2.19 -7.05 9.37
N VAL A 193 -1.20 -6.61 8.59
CA VAL A 193 -0.69 -7.33 7.42
C VAL A 193 0.63 -7.98 7.84
N PRO A 194 0.64 -9.29 8.12
CA PRO A 194 1.81 -9.94 8.69
C PRO A 194 2.75 -10.42 7.58
N VAL A 195 3.26 -9.44 6.84
CA VAL A 195 4.34 -9.64 5.86
C VAL A 195 5.63 -9.03 6.42
N SER A 196 6.66 -9.86 6.49
CA SER A 196 8.02 -9.42 6.83
C SER A 196 8.96 -9.78 5.69
N PHE A 197 9.65 -8.78 5.16
CA PHE A 197 10.64 -8.99 4.11
C PHE A 197 11.98 -9.32 4.77
N LYS A 198 12.49 -10.52 4.50
CA LYS A 198 13.67 -11.07 5.18
C LYS A 198 14.96 -10.74 4.45
N ARG A 199 14.96 -10.85 3.12
CA ARG A 199 16.15 -10.65 2.30
C ARG A 199 15.79 -9.91 1.02
N LEU A 200 16.68 -9.00 0.63
CA LEU A 200 16.74 -8.40 -0.69
C LEU A 200 18.15 -8.64 -1.22
N ALA A 201 18.27 -9.33 -2.36
CA ALA A 201 19.55 -9.66 -2.96
C ALA A 201 19.54 -9.41 -4.48
N PHE A 202 20.70 -9.00 -4.98
CA PHE A 202 20.96 -8.69 -6.37
C PHE A 202 22.23 -9.44 -6.78
N HIS A 203 22.10 -10.36 -7.72
CA HIS A 203 23.24 -11.04 -8.32
C HIS A 203 23.50 -10.43 -9.69
N PHE A 204 24.63 -9.76 -9.83
CA PHE A 204 25.00 -9.03 -11.06
C PHE A 204 25.67 -9.97 -12.05
N ILE A 205 25.31 -9.84 -13.32
CA ILE A 205 25.86 -10.60 -14.44
C ILE A 205 26.51 -9.61 -15.40
N GLY A 206 27.76 -9.88 -15.75
CA GLY A 206 28.53 -9.08 -16.71
C GLY A 206 28.20 -9.42 -18.16
N ALA A 207 28.76 -8.63 -19.09
CA ALA A 207 28.54 -8.79 -20.53
C ALA A 207 29.00 -10.15 -21.09
N ASP A 208 29.93 -10.83 -20.43
CA ASP A 208 30.41 -12.17 -20.78
C ASP A 208 29.51 -13.30 -20.24
N GLY A 209 28.39 -12.94 -19.60
CA GLY A 209 27.44 -13.86 -18.99
C GLY A 209 27.90 -14.44 -17.65
N LYS A 210 29.05 -14.00 -17.11
CA LYS A 210 29.56 -14.48 -15.83
C LYS A 210 29.04 -13.63 -14.66
N PRO A 211 28.91 -14.23 -13.45
CA PRO A 211 28.64 -13.47 -12.25
C PRO A 211 29.73 -12.41 -12.03
N TYR A 212 29.31 -11.16 -11.86
CA TYR A 212 30.19 -10.04 -11.54
C TYR A 212 30.31 -9.84 -10.03
N GLY A 213 29.20 -9.94 -9.30
CA GLY A 213 29.17 -9.75 -7.85
C GLY A 213 27.77 -9.89 -7.28
N GLU A 214 27.66 -9.76 -5.96
CA GLU A 214 26.39 -9.80 -5.24
C GLU A 214 26.26 -8.57 -4.33
N MET A 215 25.06 -7.99 -4.27
CA MET A 215 24.64 -7.07 -3.23
C MET A 215 23.49 -7.71 -2.49
N SER A 216 23.61 -7.91 -1.17
CA SER A 216 22.53 -8.45 -0.36
C SER A 216 22.42 -7.72 0.97
N GLY A 217 21.20 -7.71 1.51
CA GLY A 217 20.92 -7.08 2.80
C GLY A 217 19.57 -7.53 3.37
N GLY A 218 19.20 -6.89 4.47
CA GLY A 218 17.87 -7.07 5.07
C GLY A 218 16.77 -6.67 4.08
N GLY A 219 15.69 -7.45 4.04
CA GLY A 219 14.59 -7.22 3.09
C GLY A 219 13.60 -6.13 3.50
N GLU A 220 13.60 -5.67 4.76
CA GLU A 220 12.59 -4.70 5.21
C GLU A 220 12.74 -3.36 4.47
N PRO A 221 11.66 -2.86 3.85
CA PRO A 221 11.71 -1.61 3.11
C PRO A 221 11.82 -0.40 4.02
N TYR A 222 12.38 0.67 3.47
CA TYR A 222 12.48 1.97 4.15
C TYR A 222 11.10 2.49 4.54
N GLN A 223 10.14 2.42 3.60
CA GLN A 223 8.75 2.77 3.84
C GLN A 223 7.85 1.58 3.50
N LYS A 224 6.96 1.21 4.42
CA LYS A 224 5.99 0.12 4.25
C LYS A 224 4.58 0.59 4.57
N LEU A 225 3.81 0.93 3.53
CA LEU A 225 2.39 1.22 3.65
C LEU A 225 1.60 -0.09 3.64
N ALA A 226 1.58 -0.74 4.81
CA ALA A 226 0.97 -2.06 4.97
C ALA A 226 -0.56 -2.03 4.93
N ASP A 227 -1.16 -0.94 5.43
CA ASP A 227 -2.60 -0.75 5.47
C ASP A 227 -3.00 0.60 4.83
N PRO A 228 -2.97 0.71 3.49
CA PRO A 228 -3.30 1.95 2.78
C PRO A 228 -4.71 2.48 3.10
N GLU A 229 -5.66 1.60 3.36
CA GLU A 229 -7.06 1.96 3.66
C GLU A 229 -7.21 2.77 4.95
N ARG A 230 -6.24 2.65 5.87
CA ARG A 230 -6.18 3.49 7.08
C ARG A 230 -5.93 4.96 6.75
N PHE A 231 -5.28 5.26 5.62
CA PHE A 231 -4.92 6.60 5.20
C PHE A 231 -5.92 7.19 4.21
N ALA A 232 -6.57 6.34 3.41
CA ALA A 232 -7.66 6.73 2.55
C ALA A 232 -8.70 5.62 2.46
N ASP A 233 -9.93 5.88 2.89
CA ASP A 233 -10.99 4.84 2.87
C ASP A 233 -11.31 4.33 1.45
N ASP A 234 -11.11 5.17 0.44
CA ASP A 234 -11.28 4.81 -0.97
C ASP A 234 -10.17 3.89 -1.50
N PHE A 235 -9.15 3.56 -0.73
CA PHE A 235 -8.06 2.73 -1.24
C PHE A 235 -8.57 1.33 -1.62
N PRO A 236 -8.20 0.79 -2.80
CA PRO A 236 -8.53 -0.60 -3.12
C PRO A 236 -7.90 -1.58 -2.12
N PRO A 237 -8.63 -2.61 -1.67
CA PRO A 237 -8.14 -3.56 -0.68
C PRO A 237 -7.12 -4.54 -1.25
N GLY A 238 -6.37 -5.19 -0.37
CA GLY A 238 -5.52 -6.35 -0.72
C GLY A 238 -4.17 -6.02 -1.37
N VAL A 239 -3.78 -4.74 -1.38
CA VAL A 239 -2.46 -4.28 -1.81
C VAL A 239 -1.71 -3.60 -0.66
N LEU A 240 -0.41 -3.86 -0.60
CA LEU A 240 0.58 -3.17 0.23
C LEU A 240 1.55 -2.44 -0.70
N PHE A 241 2.01 -1.25 -0.31
CA PHE A 241 3.05 -0.54 -1.04
C PHE A 241 4.29 -0.35 -0.18
N GLY A 242 5.44 -0.23 -0.82
CA GLY A 242 6.64 0.19 -0.12
C GLY A 242 7.73 0.69 -1.04
N THR A 243 8.83 1.09 -0.42
CA THR A 243 10.01 1.64 -1.10
C THR A 243 11.28 1.09 -0.46
N TRP A 244 12.16 0.52 -1.28
CA TRP A 244 13.56 0.28 -0.91
C TRP A 244 14.45 1.38 -1.46
N TYR A 245 15.52 1.68 -0.72
CA TYR A 245 16.66 2.42 -1.24
C TYR A 245 17.86 1.47 -1.22
N VAL A 246 18.51 1.30 -2.36
CA VAL A 246 19.69 0.46 -2.52
C VAL A 246 20.80 1.23 -3.21
N GLU A 247 22.03 0.75 -3.14
CA GLU A 247 23.13 1.38 -3.85
C GLU A 247 22.97 1.26 -5.37
N LEU A 248 23.62 2.17 -6.11
CA LEU A 248 23.74 2.04 -7.55
C LEU A 248 24.51 0.75 -7.90
N PHE A 249 24.15 0.17 -9.04
CA PHE A 249 24.69 -1.10 -9.48
C PHE A 249 26.09 -0.95 -10.09
N PRO A 250 26.88 -2.03 -10.15
CA PRO A 250 28.18 -2.00 -10.82
C PRO A 250 28.07 -1.58 -12.28
N ARG A 251 29.08 -0.88 -12.79
CA ARG A 251 29.10 -0.38 -14.17
C ARG A 251 29.16 -1.52 -15.19
N GLU A 252 29.83 -2.60 -14.81
CA GLU A 252 30.08 -3.78 -15.61
C GLU A 252 28.85 -4.70 -15.71
N ALA A 253 27.85 -4.51 -14.84
CA ALA A 253 26.63 -5.30 -14.83
C ALA A 253 25.77 -4.98 -16.07
N THR A 254 25.43 -5.99 -16.85
CA THR A 254 24.46 -5.90 -17.95
C THR A 254 23.10 -6.42 -17.53
N GLU A 255 23.06 -7.39 -16.63
CA GLU A 255 21.84 -7.96 -16.06
C GLU A 255 21.95 -8.12 -14.55
N VAL A 256 20.81 -8.19 -13.89
CA VAL A 256 20.70 -8.46 -12.46
C VAL A 256 19.64 -9.52 -12.22
N ARG A 257 19.97 -10.54 -11.42
CA ARG A 257 18.98 -11.44 -10.83
C ARG A 257 18.61 -10.91 -9.46
N LEU A 258 17.38 -10.44 -9.35
CA LEU A 258 16.76 -9.96 -8.13
C LEU A 258 16.14 -11.15 -7.39
N GLU A 259 16.46 -11.28 -6.11
CA GLU A 259 15.82 -12.17 -5.16
C GLU A 259 15.23 -11.39 -4.00
N ILE A 260 13.95 -11.62 -3.72
CA ILE A 260 13.25 -11.04 -2.56
C ILE A 260 12.62 -12.17 -1.77
N GLN A 261 13.00 -12.28 -0.49
CA GLN A 261 12.40 -13.25 0.42
C GLN A 261 11.45 -12.52 1.37
N ALA A 262 10.23 -13.03 1.49
CA ALA A 262 9.23 -12.54 2.44
C ALA A 262 8.58 -13.69 3.19
N ASP A 263 8.35 -13.49 4.48
CA ASP A 263 7.52 -14.38 5.29
C ASP A 263 6.11 -13.81 5.36
N VAL A 264 5.13 -14.68 5.09
CA VAL A 264 3.71 -14.35 5.23
C VAL A 264 3.07 -15.25 6.27
N ARG A 265 2.48 -14.64 7.29
CA ARG A 265 1.72 -15.38 8.30
C ARG A 265 0.27 -15.54 7.88
N GLY A 266 -0.22 -16.77 7.85
CA GLY A 266 -1.63 -17.10 7.60
C GLY A 266 -2.50 -17.00 8.86
N ALA A 267 -3.82 -17.16 8.67
CA ALA A 267 -4.82 -17.08 9.74
C ALA A 267 -4.61 -18.12 10.86
N SER A 268 -4.02 -19.26 10.52
CA SER A 268 -3.68 -20.32 11.47
C SER A 268 -2.44 -20.00 12.32
N GLY A 269 -1.77 -18.87 12.09
CA GLY A 269 -0.48 -18.53 12.68
C GLY A 269 0.73 -19.15 11.96
N ALA A 270 0.51 -20.05 10.99
CA ALA A 270 1.57 -20.64 10.19
C ALA A 270 2.28 -19.58 9.33
N VAL A 271 3.60 -19.61 9.31
CA VAL A 271 4.44 -18.75 8.46
C VAL A 271 4.77 -19.52 7.17
N ARG A 272 4.58 -18.87 6.04
CA ARG A 272 4.97 -19.38 4.72
C ARG A 272 6.02 -18.46 4.11
N PRO A 273 7.23 -18.97 3.80
CA PRO A 273 8.23 -18.20 3.09
C PRO A 273 7.86 -18.12 1.61
N ALA A 274 7.97 -16.93 1.04
CA ALA A 274 7.78 -16.63 -0.37
C ALA A 274 9.09 -16.05 -0.94
N THR A 275 9.62 -16.70 -1.97
CA THR A 275 10.82 -16.24 -2.67
C THR A 275 10.45 -15.76 -4.06
N PHE A 276 10.57 -14.46 -4.29
CA PHE A 276 10.36 -13.83 -5.58
C PHE A 276 11.68 -13.72 -6.33
N LEU A 277 11.67 -14.11 -7.60
CA LEU A 277 12.85 -14.09 -8.46
C LEU A 277 12.52 -13.37 -9.77
N ALA A 278 13.38 -12.44 -10.17
CA ALA A 278 13.32 -11.79 -11.48
C ALA A 278 14.73 -11.62 -12.06
N GLN A 279 14.84 -11.67 -13.39
CA GLN A 279 16.06 -11.29 -14.11
C GLN A 279 15.74 -10.06 -14.98
N LEU A 280 16.54 -9.02 -14.81
CA LEU A 280 16.29 -7.70 -15.38
C LEU A 280 17.55 -7.20 -16.10
N PRO A 281 17.43 -6.53 -17.26
CA PRO A 281 18.53 -5.76 -17.80
C PRO A 281 18.86 -4.60 -16.84
N VAL A 282 20.13 -4.20 -16.77
CA VAL A 282 20.58 -3.05 -15.97
C VAL A 282 20.76 -1.84 -16.89
N PRO A 283 19.84 -0.85 -16.85
CA PRO A 283 19.98 0.40 -17.59
C PRO A 283 21.15 1.22 -17.06
N ASP A 284 21.75 2.06 -17.91
CA ASP A 284 22.91 2.88 -17.53
C ASP A 284 22.62 3.86 -16.39
N GLY A 285 21.37 4.35 -16.28
CA GLY A 285 20.95 5.21 -15.17
C GLY A 285 20.99 4.52 -13.80
N TRP A 286 21.05 3.19 -13.74
CA TRP A 286 21.15 2.45 -12.48
C TRP A 286 22.58 2.20 -12.03
N LYS A 287 23.54 2.48 -12.91
CA LYS A 287 24.94 2.12 -12.70
C LYS A 287 25.71 3.23 -11.99
N LEU A 288 26.76 2.83 -11.31
CA LEU A 288 27.74 3.74 -10.74
C LEU A 288 28.40 4.62 -11.83
N PRO A 289 28.68 5.90 -11.52
CA PRO A 289 29.39 6.80 -12.43
C PRO A 289 30.83 6.31 -12.66
N PRO A 290 31.48 6.73 -13.77
CA PRO A 290 32.86 6.36 -14.04
C PRO A 290 33.78 6.75 -12.87
N GLY A 291 34.63 5.82 -12.42
CA GLY A 291 35.60 6.04 -11.34
C GLY A 291 35.07 5.79 -9.92
N ALA A 292 33.77 5.50 -9.75
CA ALA A 292 33.24 5.04 -8.46
C ALA A 292 33.51 3.54 -8.27
N VAL A 293 33.89 3.15 -7.05
CA VAL A 293 34.17 1.76 -6.68
C VAL A 293 32.93 1.14 -6.07
N PHE A 294 32.54 -0.04 -6.55
CA PHE A 294 31.46 -0.83 -5.99
C PHE A 294 31.95 -1.55 -4.72
N GLN A 295 31.26 -1.37 -3.59
CA GLN A 295 31.74 -1.81 -2.27
C GLN A 295 31.13 -3.13 -1.75
N ALA A 296 30.26 -3.80 -2.51
CA ALA A 296 29.65 -5.05 -2.05
C ALA A 296 30.61 -6.26 -2.18
N GLU A 297 30.25 -7.41 -1.60
CA GLU A 297 31.03 -8.64 -1.69
C GLU A 297 31.16 -9.10 -3.16
N VAL A 298 32.25 -8.69 -3.80
CA VAL A 298 32.71 -9.25 -5.07
C VAL A 298 33.23 -10.65 -4.76
N ARG A 299 32.37 -11.66 -4.90
CA ARG A 299 32.87 -13.02 -5.07
C ARG A 299 33.45 -13.10 -6.47
N GLU A 300 34.75 -12.80 -6.61
CA GLU A 300 35.51 -13.30 -7.75
C GLU A 300 35.26 -14.81 -7.78
N ALA A 301 34.69 -15.30 -8.88
CA ALA A 301 34.58 -16.73 -9.11
C ALA A 301 36.00 -17.28 -8.98
N ALA A 302 36.27 -18.00 -7.89
CA ALA A 302 37.50 -18.76 -7.75
C ALA A 302 37.66 -19.52 -9.05
N ALA A 303 38.72 -19.20 -9.80
CA ALA A 303 39.09 -19.93 -10.98
C ALA A 303 39.04 -21.40 -10.59
N ALA A 304 38.14 -22.15 -11.23
CA ALA A 304 38.11 -23.58 -11.07
C ALA A 304 39.51 -24.08 -11.45
N LEU A 305 40.31 -24.38 -10.42
CA LEU A 305 41.59 -25.05 -10.56
C LEU A 305 41.28 -26.41 -11.17
N GLN A 306 41.69 -26.54 -12.43
CA GLN A 306 42.01 -27.73 -13.22
C GLN A 306 41.43 -29.08 -12.76
#